data_AF-A0AAD2FGA0-F1
#
_entry.id   AF-A0AAD2FGA0-F1
#
_cell.length_a   1.000
_cell.length_b   1.000
_cell.length_c   1.000
_cell.angle_alpha   90.00
_cell.angle_beta   90.00
_cell.angle_gamma   90.00
#
_symmetry.space_group_name_H-M   'P 1'
#
loop_
_entity.id
_entity.type
_entity.pdbx_description
1 polymer ?
#
loop_
_entity_poly.entity_id
_entity_poly.type
_entity_poly.pdbx_seq_one_letter_code
_entity_poly.pdbx_strand_id
1 'polypeptide(L)'
;MDIALAVLMQILLHIFRKKILIIMSLKIVIEQNNRTITCLKDQDFSSALESSSEALRLYHSALVHSSEEDECPPPSMTAHTDSDYLDQCLLQSEVVDDETEAKAHQPFIYRSAIPLPPSIITDSAAMVAPILIFNIALAYHLRADDDDGTTPGHQISLKGLHKARCLYEKAYEAHGIDQNVLFQFVILNNIAIIDQRMGNYAMMQSCFEHLTSLFMLLVDQGCSVRLRHIVGFLSNLSSAAQPASAAA
;
A
#
# COMPACT_ATOMS: atom_id res chain seq x y z
N MET A 1 3.27 -41.43 33.15
CA MET A 1 3.42 -41.19 31.70
C MET A 1 2.19 -40.50 31.13
N ASP A 2 0.97 -40.84 31.59
CA ASP A 2 -0.29 -40.32 31.02
C ASP A 2 -0.53 -38.81 31.20
N ILE A 3 -0.09 -38.22 32.32
CA ILE A 3 -0.27 -36.78 32.58
C ILE A 3 0.51 -35.92 31.57
N ALA A 4 1.75 -36.30 31.25
CA ALA A 4 2.59 -35.56 30.31
C ALA A 4 2.00 -35.59 28.89
N LEU A 5 1.45 -36.73 28.47
CA LEU A 5 0.78 -36.87 27.18
C LEU A 5 -0.49 -36.03 27.11
N ALA A 6 -1.29 -36.00 28.17
CA ALA A 6 -2.51 -35.19 28.23
C ALA A 6 -2.21 -33.69 28.14
N VAL A 7 -1.18 -33.21 28.86
CA VAL A 7 -0.74 -31.81 28.79
C VAL A 7 -0.25 -31.45 27.39
N LEU A 8 0.56 -32.32 26.76
CA LEU A 8 1.03 -32.11 25.40
C LEU A 8 -0.13 -32.02 24.39
N MET A 9 -1.13 -32.90 24.51
CA MET A 9 -2.32 -32.86 23.64
C MET A 9 -3.14 -31.57 23.82
N GLN A 10 -3.27 -31.06 25.05
CA GLN A 10 -3.96 -29.80 25.29
C GLN A 10 -3.23 -28.61 24.67
N ILE A 11 -1.89 -28.56 24.79
CA ILE A 11 -1.06 -27.52 24.16
C ILE A 11 -1.21 -27.57 22.63
N LEU A 12 -1.10 -28.77 22.02
CA LEU A 12 -1.26 -28.92 20.58
C LEU A 12 -2.66 -28.51 20.10
N LEU A 13 -3.71 -28.88 20.84
CA LEU A 13 -5.08 -28.50 20.50
C LEU A 13 -5.28 -26.99 20.57
N HIS A 14 -4.69 -26.33 21.58
CA HIS A 14 -4.72 -24.87 21.73
C HIS A 14 -4.02 -24.17 20.57
N ILE A 15 -2.80 -24.59 20.24
CA ILE A 15 -2.03 -24.06 19.10
C ILE A 15 -2.81 -24.24 17.79
N PHE A 16 -3.41 -25.42 17.58
CA PHE A 16 -4.18 -25.71 16.38
C PHE A 16 -5.43 -24.83 16.26
N ARG A 17 -6.20 -24.66 17.35
CA ARG A 17 -7.36 -23.76 17.38
C ARG A 17 -6.97 -22.31 17.08
N LYS A 18 -5.86 -21.84 17.66
CA LYS A 18 -5.34 -20.49 17.43
C LYS A 18 -4.93 -20.28 15.97
N LYS A 19 -4.22 -21.24 15.37
CA LYS A 19 -3.87 -21.21 13.94
C LYS A 19 -5.11 -21.18 13.04
N ILE A 20 -6.12 -22.01 13.32
CA ILE A 20 -7.38 -21.98 12.58
C ILE A 20 -8.05 -20.61 12.67
N LEU A 21 -8.11 -20.03 13.88
CA LEU A 21 -8.73 -18.73 14.08
C LEU A 21 -8.03 -17.64 13.26
N ILE A 22 -6.69 -17.59 13.29
CA ILE A 22 -5.90 -16.63 12.49
C ILE A 22 -6.16 -16.81 11.00
N ILE A 23 -6.14 -18.05 10.50
CA ILE A 23 -6.42 -18.35 9.09
C ILE A 23 -7.83 -17.89 8.70
N MET A 24 -8.83 -18.13 9.55
CA MET A 24 -10.19 -17.69 9.29
C MET A 24 -10.30 -16.16 9.29
N SER A 25 -9.67 -15.48 10.25
CA SER A 25 -9.64 -14.01 10.29
C SER A 25 -8.97 -13.42 9.04
N LEU A 26 -7.83 -13.98 8.60
CA LEU A 26 -7.14 -13.51 7.40
C LEU A 26 -7.96 -13.70 6.13
N LYS A 27 -8.75 -14.77 6.01
CA LYS A 27 -9.69 -14.94 4.89
C LYS A 27 -10.73 -13.81 4.83
N ILE A 28 -11.27 -13.41 5.98
CA ILE A 28 -12.22 -12.29 6.07
C ILE A 28 -11.53 -10.97 5.71
N VAL A 29 -10.29 -10.76 6.14
CA VAL A 29 -9.49 -9.59 5.77
C VAL A 29 -9.28 -9.51 4.26
N ILE A 30 -8.93 -10.63 3.61
CA ILE A 30 -8.75 -10.70 2.15
C ILE A 30 -10.06 -10.39 1.44
N GLU A 31 -11.19 -10.95 1.90
CA GLU A 31 -12.51 -10.67 1.34
C GLU A 31 -12.87 -9.18 1.44
N GLN A 32 -12.61 -8.54 2.58
CA GLN A 32 -12.86 -7.11 2.74
C GLN A 32 -11.93 -6.25 1.87
N ASN A 33 -10.67 -6.63 1.71
CA ASN A 33 -9.76 -5.93 0.81
C ASN A 33 -10.21 -6.06 -0.66
N ASN A 34 -10.73 -7.22 -1.07
CA ASN A 34 -11.31 -7.40 -2.40
C ASN A 34 -12.53 -6.51 -2.60
N ARG A 35 -13.37 -6.36 -1.57
CA ARG A 35 -14.48 -5.39 -1.61
C ARG A 35 -13.98 -3.96 -1.78
N THR A 36 -12.91 -3.56 -1.08
CA THR A 36 -12.27 -2.25 -1.28
C THR A 36 -11.84 -2.05 -2.72
N ILE A 37 -11.20 -3.05 -3.34
CA ILE A 37 -10.75 -2.99 -4.74
C ILE A 37 -11.93 -2.79 -5.68
N THR A 38 -13.03 -3.53 -5.50
CA THR A 38 -14.26 -3.35 -6.28
C THR A 38 -14.81 -1.93 -6.12
N CYS A 39 -14.95 -1.43 -4.88
CA CYS A 39 -15.45 -0.09 -4.64
C CYS A 39 -14.56 1.01 -5.26
N LEU A 40 -13.24 0.84 -5.25
CA LEU A 40 -12.31 1.78 -5.90
C LEU A 40 -12.47 1.78 -7.43
N LYS A 41 -12.65 0.61 -8.04
CA LYS A 41 -12.92 0.48 -9.49
C LYS A 41 -14.25 1.14 -9.86
N ASP A 42 -15.26 1.01 -8.99
CA ASP A 42 -16.58 1.60 -9.16
C ASP A 42 -16.64 3.10 -8.77
N GLN A 43 -15.51 3.70 -8.38
CA GLN A 43 -15.40 5.08 -7.88
C GLN A 43 -16.27 5.37 -6.63
N ASP A 44 -16.73 4.34 -5.92
CA ASP A 44 -17.40 4.48 -4.63
C ASP A 44 -16.37 4.59 -3.51
N PHE A 45 -15.74 5.77 -3.41
CA PHE A 45 -14.67 6.01 -2.45
C PHE A 45 -15.14 5.95 -0.99
N SER A 46 -16.44 6.17 -0.73
CA SER A 46 -16.99 6.08 0.63
C SER A 46 -17.05 4.62 1.08
N SER A 47 -17.59 3.73 0.25
CA SER A 47 -17.59 2.29 0.54
C SER A 47 -16.18 1.70 0.54
N ALA A 48 -15.28 2.22 -0.30
CA ALA A 48 -13.87 1.83 -0.29
C ALA A 48 -13.20 2.17 1.06
N LEU A 49 -13.44 3.36 1.61
CA LEU A 49 -12.93 3.77 2.92
C LEU A 49 -13.49 2.90 4.06
N GLU A 50 -14.79 2.60 4.04
CA GLU A 50 -15.42 1.75 5.05
C GLU A 50 -14.85 0.33 5.03
N SER A 51 -14.85 -0.32 3.86
CA SER A 51 -14.35 -1.69 3.70
C SER A 51 -12.87 -1.83 4.05
N SER A 52 -12.03 -0.87 3.65
CA SER A 52 -10.59 -0.90 3.92
C SER A 52 -10.27 -0.65 5.40
N SER A 53 -11.00 0.25 6.05
CA SER A 53 -10.89 0.48 7.50
C SER A 53 -11.31 -0.76 8.29
N GLU A 54 -12.39 -1.43 7.85
CA GLU A 54 -12.86 -2.68 8.45
C GLU A 54 -11.85 -3.81 8.28
N ALA A 55 -11.25 -3.95 7.09
CA ALA A 55 -10.19 -4.92 6.84
C ALA A 55 -9.00 -4.74 7.80
N LEU A 56 -8.53 -3.49 7.98
CA LEU A 56 -7.43 -3.19 8.90
C LEU A 56 -7.81 -3.46 10.37
N ARG A 57 -9.03 -3.14 10.77
CA ARG A 57 -9.54 -3.42 12.13
C ARG A 57 -9.58 -4.93 12.41
N LEU A 58 -10.11 -5.72 11.47
CA LEU A 58 -10.16 -7.18 11.56
C LEU A 58 -8.76 -7.79 11.63
N TYR A 59 -7.83 -7.27 10.82
CA TYR A 59 -6.44 -7.70 10.85
C TYR A 59 -5.78 -7.39 12.21
N HIS A 60 -5.97 -6.19 12.74
CA HIS A 60 -5.47 -5.82 14.06
C HIS A 60 -6.05 -6.71 15.16
N SER A 61 -7.36 -6.98 15.15
CA SER A 61 -7.98 -7.90 16.11
C SER A 61 -7.39 -9.31 16.02
N ALA A 62 -7.12 -9.82 14.81
CA ALA A 62 -6.47 -11.11 14.62
C ALA A 62 -5.05 -11.15 15.21
N LEU A 63 -4.29 -10.07 15.07
CA LEU A 63 -2.95 -9.95 15.64
C LEU A 63 -2.96 -9.89 17.16
N VAL A 64 -3.86 -9.12 17.78
CA VAL A 64 -3.96 -9.03 19.24
C VAL A 64 -4.24 -10.41 19.86
N HIS A 65 -5.17 -11.17 19.29
CA HIS A 65 -5.43 -12.56 19.71
C HIS A 65 -4.24 -13.51 19.49
N SER A 66 -3.28 -13.14 18.64
CA SER A 66 -2.08 -13.93 18.41
C SER A 66 -0.96 -13.68 19.44
N SER A 67 -0.91 -12.49 20.05
CA SER A 67 0.27 -12.01 20.81
C SER A 67 0.29 -12.37 22.30
N GLU A 68 -0.81 -12.77 22.93
CA GLU A 68 -0.93 -12.79 24.40
C GLU A 68 -0.18 -13.90 25.15
N GLU A 69 0.49 -14.87 24.50
CA GLU A 69 0.92 -16.10 25.22
C GLU A 69 2.28 -16.71 24.83
N ASP A 70 3.11 -16.08 23.99
CA ASP A 70 4.38 -16.67 23.57
C ASP A 70 5.58 -15.75 23.89
N GLU A 71 6.09 -15.85 25.13
CA GLU A 71 7.38 -15.27 25.55
C GLU A 71 8.58 -16.08 25.01
N CYS A 72 8.38 -17.05 24.12
CA CYS A 72 9.51 -17.66 23.43
C CYS A 72 10.17 -16.60 22.53
N PRO A 73 11.49 -16.37 22.66
CA PRO A 73 12.20 -15.44 21.80
C PRO A 73 11.95 -15.84 20.34
N PRO A 74 11.63 -14.87 19.46
CA PRO A 74 11.28 -15.17 18.09
C PRO A 74 12.41 -16.02 17.48
N PRO A 75 12.09 -17.17 16.87
CA PRO A 75 13.11 -17.95 16.19
C PRO A 75 13.84 -16.99 15.26
N SER A 76 15.17 -16.93 15.36
CA SER A 76 16.00 -16.12 14.49
C SER A 76 15.87 -16.68 13.07
N MET A 77 14.79 -16.27 12.40
CA MET A 77 14.51 -16.57 11.01
C MET A 77 15.59 -15.85 10.23
N THR A 78 16.55 -16.63 9.74
CA THR A 78 17.41 -16.20 8.64
C THR A 78 16.49 -16.08 7.43
N ALA A 79 15.90 -14.88 7.31
CA ALA A 79 14.94 -14.49 6.30
C ALA A 79 15.63 -14.44 4.93
N HIS A 80 15.75 -15.59 4.28
CA HIS A 80 16.02 -15.66 2.86
C HIS A 80 14.71 -15.93 2.11
N THR A 81 14.54 -15.16 1.04
CA THR A 81 13.65 -15.35 -0.11
C THR A 81 12.15 -15.19 0.12
N ASP A 82 11.70 -13.94 0.33
CA ASP A 82 10.56 -13.36 -0.42
C ASP A 82 10.59 -11.83 -0.36
N SER A 83 11.76 -11.26 -0.70
CA SER A 83 12.07 -9.83 -0.60
C SER A 83 11.25 -8.93 -1.54
N ASP A 84 10.53 -9.48 -2.52
CA ASP A 84 9.83 -8.69 -3.55
C ASP A 84 8.31 -8.95 -3.57
N TYR A 85 7.74 -9.42 -2.47
CA TYR A 85 6.34 -9.82 -2.42
C TYR A 85 5.36 -8.68 -2.75
N LEU A 86 5.57 -7.47 -2.23
CA LEU A 86 4.69 -6.33 -2.52
C LEU A 86 4.80 -5.90 -3.98
N ASP A 87 6.02 -5.91 -4.52
CA ASP A 87 6.25 -5.63 -5.94
C ASP A 87 5.50 -6.65 -6.82
N GLN A 88 5.51 -7.93 -6.46
CA GLN A 88 4.72 -8.94 -7.17
C GLN A 88 3.21 -8.69 -7.09
N CYS A 89 2.68 -8.26 -5.93
CA CYS A 89 1.27 -7.90 -5.79
C CYS A 89 0.89 -6.70 -6.67
N LEU A 90 1.79 -5.71 -6.78
CA LEU A 90 1.61 -4.55 -7.66
C LEU A 90 1.63 -4.93 -9.13
N LEU A 91 2.53 -5.84 -9.53
CA LEU A 91 2.62 -6.33 -10.91
C LEU A 91 1.40 -7.17 -11.33
N GLN A 92 0.66 -7.76 -10.38
CA GLN A 92 -0.59 -8.46 -10.63
C GLN A 92 -1.77 -7.50 -10.86
N SER A 93 -1.65 -6.25 -10.42
CA SER A 93 -2.67 -5.25 -10.70
C SER A 93 -2.63 -4.92 -12.18
N GLU A 94 -3.75 -5.10 -12.87
CA GLU A 94 -3.89 -4.66 -14.25
C GLU A 94 -3.58 -3.16 -14.29
N VAL A 95 -2.43 -2.82 -14.88
CA VAL A 95 -2.21 -1.45 -15.32
C VAL A 95 -3.21 -1.28 -16.44
N VAL A 96 -4.31 -0.59 -16.13
CA VAL A 96 -5.19 -0.09 -17.16
C VAL A 96 -4.32 0.89 -17.91
N ASP A 97 -3.81 0.46 -19.06
CA ASP A 97 -3.20 1.32 -20.07
C ASP A 97 -4.33 2.22 -20.56
N ASP A 98 -4.65 3.22 -19.75
CA ASP A 98 -5.55 4.29 -20.09
C ASP A 98 -4.76 5.21 -21.03
N GLU A 99 -4.50 4.70 -22.24
CA GLU A 99 -3.97 5.41 -23.41
C GLU A 99 -4.98 6.47 -23.90
N THR A 100 -5.92 6.91 -23.06
CA THR A 100 -6.77 8.05 -23.37
C THR A 100 -5.90 9.31 -23.40
N GLU A 101 -5.39 9.63 -24.59
CA GLU A 101 -4.55 10.75 -25.04
C GLU A 101 -4.98 12.18 -24.59
N ALA A 102 -5.90 12.37 -23.65
CA ALA A 102 -6.69 13.59 -23.56
C ALA A 102 -6.34 14.57 -22.43
N LYS A 103 -5.36 14.30 -21.54
CA LYS A 103 -4.96 15.29 -20.50
C LYS A 103 -3.46 15.34 -20.28
N ALA A 104 -2.73 15.82 -21.28
CA ALA A 104 -1.27 16.02 -21.23
C ALA A 104 -0.74 16.92 -20.09
N HIS A 105 -1.59 17.42 -19.19
CA HIS A 105 -1.24 18.36 -18.12
C HIS A 105 -1.67 17.91 -16.72
N GLN A 106 -2.33 16.75 -16.56
CA GLN A 106 -2.68 16.28 -15.22
C GLN A 106 -1.55 15.41 -14.65
N PRO A 107 -1.15 15.63 -13.38
CA PRO A 107 -0.16 14.79 -12.73
C PRO A 107 -0.68 13.35 -12.64
N PHE A 108 0.20 12.39 -12.94
CA PHE A 108 -0.10 10.97 -12.86
C PHE A 108 -0.23 10.53 -11.39
N ILE A 109 -1.40 10.01 -11.02
CA ILE A 109 -1.66 9.39 -9.71
C ILE A 109 -1.80 7.89 -9.96
N TYR A 110 -1.13 7.06 -9.16
CA TYR A 110 -1.40 5.63 -9.19
C TYR A 110 -2.74 5.36 -8.50
N ARG A 111 -3.69 4.80 -9.25
CA ARG A 111 -5.11 4.65 -8.86
C ARG A 111 -5.55 3.22 -8.51
N SER A 112 -4.67 2.22 -8.70
CA SER A 112 -5.06 0.82 -8.53
C SER A 112 -4.78 0.32 -7.11
N ALA A 113 -5.77 -0.27 -6.43
CA ALA A 113 -5.51 -0.91 -5.14
C ALA A 113 -4.65 -2.19 -5.29
N ILE A 114 -3.97 -2.55 -4.20
CA ILE A 114 -3.11 -3.73 -4.14
C ILE A 114 -3.94 -4.92 -3.61
N PRO A 115 -4.03 -6.04 -4.36
CA PRO A 115 -4.68 -7.25 -3.89
C PRO A 115 -3.87 -7.93 -2.79
N LEU A 116 -4.57 -8.62 -1.89
CA LEU A 116 -3.95 -9.54 -0.94
C LEU A 116 -3.97 -10.95 -1.56
N PRO A 117 -2.82 -11.55 -1.91
CA PRO A 117 -2.81 -12.87 -2.50
C PRO A 117 -3.27 -13.91 -1.46
N PRO A 118 -3.96 -14.99 -1.86
CA PRO A 118 -4.32 -16.06 -0.93
C PRO A 118 -3.11 -16.71 -0.22
N SER A 119 -1.92 -16.67 -0.84
CA SER A 119 -0.67 -17.16 -0.24
C SER A 119 -0.20 -16.35 0.96
N ILE A 120 -0.70 -15.12 1.16
CA ILE A 120 -0.27 -14.27 2.29
C ILE A 120 -0.64 -14.88 3.66
N ILE A 121 -1.62 -15.79 3.68
CA ILE A 121 -2.06 -16.52 4.87
C ILE A 121 -0.92 -17.37 5.46
N THR A 122 -0.03 -17.89 4.62
CA THR A 122 1.04 -18.79 5.02
C THR A 122 2.41 -18.11 5.07
N ASP A 123 2.66 -17.14 4.17
CA ASP A 123 4.03 -16.81 3.81
C ASP A 123 4.48 -15.42 4.26
N SER A 124 3.57 -14.45 4.45
CA SER A 124 3.97 -13.03 4.57
C SER A 124 2.95 -12.15 5.30
N ALA A 125 2.53 -12.54 6.51
CA ALA A 125 1.62 -11.74 7.33
C ALA A 125 2.11 -10.28 7.54
N ALA A 126 3.44 -10.06 7.60
CA ALA A 126 4.03 -8.73 7.73
C ALA A 126 3.64 -7.77 6.59
N MET A 127 3.32 -8.28 5.40
CA MET A 127 2.93 -7.47 4.24
C MET A 127 1.45 -7.08 4.23
N VAL A 128 0.62 -7.70 5.07
CA VAL A 128 -0.83 -7.40 5.13
C VAL A 128 -1.06 -5.95 5.58
N ALA A 129 -0.39 -5.52 6.64
CA ALA A 129 -0.54 -4.16 7.17
C ALA A 129 -0.23 -3.06 6.15
N PRO A 130 0.96 -3.02 5.49
CA PRO A 130 1.27 -1.97 4.53
C PRO A 130 0.31 -1.96 3.34
N ILE A 131 -0.16 -3.12 2.86
CA ILE A 131 -1.17 -3.19 1.78
C ILE A 131 -2.49 -2.55 2.22
N LEU A 132 -3.00 -2.91 3.39
CA LEU A 132 -4.27 -2.36 3.88
C LEU A 132 -4.17 -0.85 4.13
N ILE A 133 -3.09 -0.39 4.76
CA ILE A 133 -2.85 1.04 5.00
C ILE A 133 -2.74 1.80 3.67
N PHE A 134 -2.03 1.24 2.68
CA PHE A 134 -1.93 1.81 1.34
C PHE A 134 -3.30 1.96 0.67
N ASN A 135 -4.15 0.91 0.71
CA ASN A 135 -5.47 0.96 0.09
C ASN A 135 -6.40 1.98 0.78
N ILE A 136 -6.29 2.17 2.11
CA ILE A 136 -7.01 3.26 2.82
C ILE A 136 -6.48 4.63 2.37
N ALA A 137 -5.15 4.79 2.28
CA ALA A 137 -4.52 6.03 1.82
C ALA A 137 -4.98 6.41 0.41
N LEU A 138 -5.04 5.41 -0.48
CA LEU A 138 -5.51 5.55 -1.84
C LEU A 138 -6.98 6.00 -1.89
N ALA A 139 -7.86 5.36 -1.11
CA ALA A 139 -9.27 5.75 -1.06
C ALA A 139 -9.45 7.21 -0.58
N TYR A 140 -8.67 7.66 0.41
CA TYR A 140 -8.66 9.08 0.82
C TYR A 140 -8.16 10.01 -0.29
N HIS A 141 -7.07 9.62 -0.98
CA HIS A 141 -6.48 10.42 -2.05
C HIS A 141 -7.46 10.60 -3.21
N LEU A 142 -8.03 9.50 -3.72
CA LEU A 142 -8.94 9.54 -4.86
C LEU A 142 -10.26 10.26 -4.52
N ARG A 143 -10.78 10.10 -3.30
CA ARG A 143 -11.95 10.88 -2.85
C ARG A 143 -11.67 12.37 -2.83
N ALA A 144 -10.51 12.78 -2.33
CA ALA A 144 -10.14 14.19 -2.27
C ALA A 144 -9.83 14.79 -3.66
N ASP A 145 -9.41 13.94 -4.61
CA ASP A 145 -9.19 14.28 -6.01
C ASP A 145 -10.50 14.46 -6.79
N ASP A 146 -11.53 13.68 -6.48
CA ASP A 146 -12.84 13.74 -7.16
C ASP A 146 -13.67 14.99 -6.76
N ASP A 147 -13.41 15.56 -5.58
CA ASP A 147 -13.99 16.83 -5.15
C ASP A 147 -13.36 18.01 -5.95
N ASP A 148 -13.80 18.21 -7.20
CA ASP A 148 -13.24 19.08 -8.25
C ASP A 148 -13.32 20.61 -7.98
N GLY A 149 -13.24 21.04 -6.71
CA GLY A 149 -13.10 22.44 -6.29
C GLY A 149 -14.29 23.37 -6.58
N THR A 150 -15.29 22.93 -7.34
CA THR A 150 -16.47 23.71 -7.75
C THR A 150 -17.55 23.78 -6.67
N THR A 151 -17.46 22.95 -5.64
CA THR A 151 -18.36 22.99 -4.49
C THR A 151 -17.65 23.57 -3.26
N PRO A 152 -18.39 24.11 -2.27
CA PRO A 152 -17.84 24.61 -1.00
C PRO A 152 -17.05 23.58 -0.15
N GLY A 153 -16.76 22.39 -0.68
CA GLY A 153 -16.07 21.27 -0.04
C GLY A 153 -14.54 21.35 0.00
N HIS A 154 -13.92 22.44 -0.44
CA HIS A 154 -12.45 22.57 -0.52
C HIS A 154 -11.71 22.20 0.78
N GLN A 155 -12.29 22.52 1.95
CA GLN A 155 -11.69 22.16 3.24
C GLN A 155 -11.76 20.65 3.55
N ILE A 156 -12.77 19.94 3.05
CA ILE A 156 -12.92 18.49 3.23
C ILE A 156 -11.87 17.77 2.37
N SER A 157 -11.65 18.21 1.13
CA SER A 157 -10.60 17.69 0.25
C SER A 157 -9.21 17.82 0.88
N LEU A 158 -8.84 18.99 1.41
CA LEU A 158 -7.53 19.18 2.08
C LEU A 158 -7.33 18.25 3.30
N LYS A 159 -8.38 18.03 4.11
CA LYS A 159 -8.31 17.06 5.23
C LYS A 159 -8.11 15.63 4.72
N GLY A 160 -8.77 15.27 3.62
CA GLY A 160 -8.59 13.99 2.93
C GLY A 160 -7.14 13.80 2.45
N LEU A 161 -6.56 14.81 1.81
CA LEU A 161 -5.17 14.80 1.33
C LEU A 161 -4.17 14.64 2.49
N HIS A 162 -4.32 15.39 3.58
CA HIS A 162 -3.47 15.22 4.76
C HIS A 162 -3.53 13.80 5.34
N LYS A 163 -4.74 13.22 5.41
CA LYS A 163 -4.92 11.87 5.92
C LYS A 163 -4.33 10.82 4.98
N ALA A 164 -4.52 10.97 3.67
CA ALA A 164 -3.88 10.13 2.67
C ALA A 164 -2.36 10.16 2.80
N ARG A 165 -1.76 11.37 2.87
CA ARG A 165 -0.31 11.55 3.03
C ARG A 165 0.23 10.83 4.27
N CYS A 166 -0.40 11.03 5.43
CA CYS A 166 0.02 10.39 6.69
C CYS A 166 -0.08 8.86 6.61
N LEU A 167 -1.12 8.33 5.96
CA LEU A 167 -1.26 6.88 5.77
C LEU A 167 -0.22 6.32 4.78
N TYR A 168 0.10 7.04 3.71
CA TYR A 168 1.18 6.66 2.82
C TYR A 168 2.54 6.62 3.54
N GLU A 169 2.84 7.60 4.39
CA GLU A 169 4.03 7.57 5.24
C GLU A 169 4.04 6.35 6.18
N LYS A 170 2.89 6.00 6.78
CA LYS A 170 2.79 4.79 7.63
C LYS A 170 2.95 3.50 6.85
N ALA A 171 2.40 3.41 5.64
CA ALA A 171 2.64 2.29 4.74
C ALA A 171 4.12 2.24 4.33
N TYR A 172 4.76 3.41 4.19
CA TYR A 172 6.19 3.52 3.93
C TYR A 172 7.04 3.02 5.10
N GLU A 173 6.69 3.39 6.34
CA GLU A 173 7.42 2.95 7.54
C GLU A 173 7.17 1.47 7.87
N ALA A 174 5.98 0.96 7.56
CA ALA A 174 5.61 -0.42 7.85
C ALA A 174 6.27 -1.44 6.90
N HIS A 175 6.80 -1.00 5.75
CA HIS A 175 7.61 -1.86 4.89
C HIS A 175 9.10 -1.66 5.18
N GLY A 176 9.88 -2.73 5.08
CA GLY A 176 11.34 -2.62 5.19
C GLY A 176 11.91 -1.84 4.01
N ILE A 177 12.68 -0.79 4.29
CA ILE A 177 13.14 0.24 3.34
C ILE A 177 14.00 -0.33 2.19
N ASP A 178 14.62 -1.49 2.38
CA ASP A 178 15.58 -2.01 1.39
C ASP A 178 14.93 -2.93 0.33
N GLN A 179 13.62 -3.14 0.41
CA GLN A 179 12.89 -4.16 -0.33
C GLN A 179 11.60 -3.58 -0.94
N ASN A 180 11.15 -4.10 -2.08
CA ASN A 180 9.94 -3.65 -2.80
C ASN A 180 10.04 -2.23 -3.39
N VAL A 181 10.99 -2.05 -4.30
CA VAL A 181 11.27 -0.76 -4.96
C VAL A 181 10.04 -0.21 -5.70
N LEU A 182 9.21 -1.06 -6.33
CA LEU A 182 8.01 -0.59 -7.03
C LEU A 182 6.99 -0.02 -6.04
N PHE A 183 6.81 -0.66 -4.88
CA PHE A 183 5.94 -0.15 -3.82
C PHE A 183 6.38 1.22 -3.30
N GLN A 184 7.69 1.40 -3.09
CA GLN A 184 8.26 2.71 -2.73
C GLN A 184 7.98 3.76 -3.82
N PHE A 185 8.15 3.37 -5.08
CA PHE A 185 7.91 4.25 -6.23
C PHE A 185 6.46 4.76 -6.24
N VAL A 186 5.51 3.86 -6.06
CA VAL A 186 4.08 4.18 -6.03
C VAL A 186 3.75 5.12 -4.86
N ILE A 187 4.24 4.82 -3.66
CA ILE A 187 3.98 5.64 -2.47
C ILE A 187 4.56 7.05 -2.64
N LEU A 188 5.84 7.15 -2.99
CA LEU A 188 6.54 8.44 -3.10
C LEU A 188 5.94 9.30 -4.20
N ASN A 189 5.51 8.70 -5.32
CA ASN A 189 4.79 9.42 -6.36
C ASN A 189 3.48 10.02 -5.83
N ASN A 190 2.66 9.19 -5.18
CA ASN A 190 1.37 9.65 -4.68
C ASN A 190 1.53 10.71 -3.57
N ILE A 191 2.55 10.60 -2.70
CA ILE A 191 2.91 11.65 -1.73
C ILE A 191 3.30 12.94 -2.45
N ALA A 192 4.16 12.87 -3.48
CA ALA A 192 4.60 14.04 -4.21
C ALA A 192 3.41 14.81 -4.84
N ILE A 193 2.44 14.09 -5.42
CA ILE A 193 1.24 14.72 -5.99
C ILE A 193 0.36 15.35 -4.90
N ILE A 194 0.22 14.70 -3.75
CA ILE A 194 -0.49 15.29 -2.61
C ILE A 194 0.21 16.58 -2.14
N ASP A 195 1.54 16.55 -1.98
CA ASP A 195 2.30 17.73 -1.55
C ASP A 195 2.25 18.86 -2.59
N GLN A 196 2.26 18.55 -3.89
CA GLN A 196 2.01 19.53 -4.95
C GLN A 196 0.66 20.23 -4.76
N ARG A 197 -0.42 19.46 -4.54
CA ARG A 197 -1.78 19.99 -4.35
C ARG A 197 -1.94 20.81 -3.08
N MET A 198 -1.19 20.48 -2.04
CA MET A 198 -1.16 21.25 -0.80
C MET A 198 -0.23 22.47 -0.87
N GLY A 199 0.47 22.70 -2.00
CA GLY A 199 1.43 23.80 -2.17
C GLY A 199 2.79 23.58 -1.50
N ASN A 200 3.08 22.34 -1.06
CA ASN A 200 4.32 21.94 -0.39
C ASN A 200 5.41 21.55 -1.40
N TYR A 201 5.77 22.46 -2.30
CA TYR A 201 6.69 22.16 -3.42
C TYR A 201 8.07 21.65 -2.99
N ALA A 202 8.58 22.04 -1.82
CA ALA A 202 9.85 21.53 -1.30
C ALA A 202 9.80 20.02 -0.97
N MET A 203 8.69 19.55 -0.39
CA MET A 203 8.50 18.13 -0.06
C MET A 203 8.23 17.30 -1.33
N MET A 204 7.44 17.85 -2.25
CA MET A 204 7.24 17.28 -3.58
C MET A 204 8.59 17.07 -4.29
N GLN A 205 9.45 18.09 -4.31
CA GLN A 205 10.76 18.02 -4.96
C GLN A 205 11.66 16.95 -4.32
N SER A 206 11.71 16.89 -2.99
CA SER A 206 12.44 15.84 -2.26
C SER A 206 11.96 14.42 -2.64
N CYS A 207 10.63 14.23 -2.76
CA CYS A 207 10.08 12.95 -3.20
C CYS A 207 10.51 12.61 -4.65
N PHE A 208 10.51 13.59 -5.55
CA PHE A 208 10.92 13.37 -6.94
C PHE A 208 12.43 13.11 -7.11
N GLU A 209 13.28 13.72 -6.30
CA GLU A 209 14.72 13.40 -6.24
C GLU A 209 14.94 11.95 -5.77
N HIS A 210 14.17 11.51 -4.77
CA HIS A 210 14.21 10.13 -4.30
C HIS A 210 13.72 9.16 -5.39
N LEU A 211 12.58 9.43 -6.03
CA LEU A 211 12.08 8.63 -7.15
C LEU A 211 13.09 8.56 -8.30
N THR A 212 13.78 9.65 -8.61
CA THR A 212 14.84 9.67 -9.62
C THR A 212 15.98 8.73 -9.24
N SER A 213 16.37 8.71 -7.96
CA SER A 213 17.39 7.79 -7.45
C SER A 213 16.96 6.32 -7.56
N LEU A 214 15.71 6.01 -7.20
CA LEU A 214 15.14 4.66 -7.35
C LEU A 214 15.03 4.25 -8.82
N PHE A 215 14.66 5.18 -9.70
CA PHE A 215 14.62 4.93 -11.14
C PHE A 215 16.00 4.57 -11.68
N MET A 216 17.03 5.34 -11.32
CA MET A 216 18.41 5.05 -11.74
C MET A 216 18.89 3.69 -11.23
N LEU A 217 18.53 3.32 -10.00
CA LEU A 217 18.81 1.99 -9.46
C LEU A 217 18.14 0.87 -10.28
N LEU A 218 16.86 1.02 -10.63
CA LEU A 218 16.14 0.03 -11.45
C LEU A 218 16.75 -0.12 -12.85
N VAL A 219 17.22 0.99 -13.45
CA VAL A 219 17.92 0.99 -14.73
C VAL A 219 19.25 0.24 -14.63
N ASP A 220 20.06 0.52 -13.61
CA ASP A 220 21.36 -0.14 -13.38
C ASP A 220 21.21 -1.65 -13.17
N GLN A 221 20.15 -2.07 -12.48
CA GLN A 221 19.82 -3.49 -12.27
C GLN A 221 19.24 -4.20 -13.50
N GLY A 222 18.90 -3.48 -14.58
CA GLY A 222 18.30 -4.07 -15.78
C GLY A 222 16.86 -4.58 -15.59
N CYS A 223 16.11 -4.03 -14.63
CA CYS A 223 14.77 -4.47 -14.22
C CYS A 223 13.65 -4.09 -15.20
N SER A 224 13.75 -4.50 -16.48
CA SER A 224 12.86 -4.11 -17.58
C SER A 224 11.35 -4.33 -17.32
N VAL A 225 10.97 -5.38 -16.58
CA VAL A 225 9.56 -5.62 -16.23
C VAL A 225 9.03 -4.51 -15.32
N ARG A 226 9.76 -4.15 -14.26
CA ARG A 226 9.36 -3.07 -13.34
C ARG A 226 9.34 -1.71 -14.04
N LEU A 227 10.27 -1.49 -14.98
CA LEU A 227 10.33 -0.24 -15.76
C LEU A 227 9.05 0.05 -16.56
N ARG A 228 8.34 -0.99 -17.03
CA ARG A 228 7.07 -0.79 -17.75
C ARG A 228 5.95 -0.26 -16.84
N HIS A 229 5.92 -0.71 -15.60
CA HIS A 229 4.90 -0.27 -14.63
C HIS A 229 5.15 1.14 -14.08
N ILE A 230 6.31 1.73 -14.36
CA ILE A 230 6.65 3.08 -13.88
C ILE A 230 6.59 4.18 -14.95
N VAL A 231 6.26 3.83 -16.21
CA VAL A 231 6.22 4.80 -17.32
C VAL A 231 5.29 5.98 -17.00
N GLY A 232 4.12 5.72 -16.41
CA GLY A 232 3.19 6.76 -15.99
C GLY A 232 3.81 7.77 -15.02
N PHE A 233 4.64 7.31 -14.08
CA PHE A 233 5.30 8.18 -13.12
C PHE A 233 6.40 9.06 -13.73
N LEU A 234 7.02 8.62 -14.84
CA LEU A 234 8.06 9.41 -15.51
C LEU A 234 7.50 10.73 -16.06
N SER A 235 6.20 10.78 -16.39
CA SER A 235 5.54 12.03 -16.78
C SER A 235 5.64 13.10 -15.67
N ASN A 236 5.48 12.71 -14.41
CA ASN A 236 5.62 13.62 -13.27
C ASN A 236 7.05 14.08 -13.07
N LEU A 237 8.02 13.16 -13.16
CA LEU A 237 9.45 13.49 -13.05
C LEU A 237 9.89 14.47 -14.15
N SER A 238 9.44 14.23 -15.39
CA SER A 238 9.75 15.10 -16.52
C SER A 238 9.17 16.50 -16.36
N SER A 239 7.96 16.61 -15.80
CA SER A 239 7.29 17.87 -15.52
C SER A 239 7.99 18.65 -14.40
N ALA A 240 8.46 17.95 -13.35
CA ALA A 240 9.19 18.55 -12.24
C ALA A 240 10.59 19.03 -12.62
N ALA A 241 11.23 18.40 -13.60
CA ALA A 241 12.57 18.76 -14.07
C ALA A 241 12.61 20.05 -14.91
N GLN A 242 11.46 20.56 -15.38
CA GLN A 242 11.43 21.80 -16.15
C GLN A 242 11.72 23.00 -15.23
N PRO A 243 12.79 23.76 -15.48
CA PRO A 243 13.08 24.94 -14.68
C PRO A 243 11.93 25.95 -14.83
N ALA A 244 11.54 26.60 -13.73
CA ALA A 244 10.47 27.62 -13.66
C ALA A 244 10.73 28.89 -14.51
N SER A 245 11.66 28.82 -15.46
CA SER A 245 12.19 29.88 -16.32
C SER A 245 11.21 30.41 -17.38
N ALA A 246 9.96 29.92 -17.45
CA ALA A 246 9.00 30.32 -18.48
C ALA A 246 7.90 31.30 -17.99
N ALA A 247 7.96 31.79 -16.75
CA ALA A 247 6.94 32.67 -16.16
C ALA A 247 7.43 34.08 -15.79
N ALA A 248 8.45 34.60 -16.49
CA ALA A 248 8.94 35.97 -16.34
C ALA A 248 8.56 36.85 -17.54
#